data_AF-A0A314Y6S4-F1
#
_entry.id   AF-A0A314Y6S4-F1
#
_cell.length_a   1.000
_cell.length_b   1.000
_cell.length_c   1.000
_cell.angle_alpha   90.00
_cell.angle_beta   90.00
_cell.angle_gamma   90.00
#
_symmetry.space_group_name_H-M   'P 1'
#
loop_
_entity.id
_entity.type
_entity.pdbx_description
1 polymer ?
#
loop_
_entity_poly.entity_id
_entity_poly.type
_entity_poly.pdbx_seq_one_letter_code
_entity_poly.pdbx_strand_id
1 'polypeptide(L)'
;MMDLDNVTFRTLSQDQTIQKQAEDIKNISSRYERDKKYWAIAVNDLQEKIKLMHEEHLHLSREAHECADSIPDCECEDLKVSTTKSKLREKSSLMRFRRLKACVIFLPRNIRVFCRCRPLSKEEMAVGEAPLKVDVFVDASPMVVSVLDGYNVCIFAYGQTGTGKTFTMEGTEQNRGVNYRTLQQLFEIAKERSETFSYSISVSVLEVYNEQIRDLLATSPSSKRLEIKQASEGCHHVPGIVEAKVENIKEVWSVLQAGSNARAIGSNNVNEHSSRSHCLLSIMVRSKNLINGECTKSKLWLVDLAGSERLAKTDVQGERLKEAQNINRSLSALGDVISALANKSSHIPYRNSKLTHLLQDSLGGDSKTLMFVQISPSDQDLGETLSSLNFATRVRGIELGPEEAS
;
A
#
# COMPACT_ATOMS: atom_id res chain seq x y z
N MET A 1 -61.51 -32.15 45.91
CA MET A 1 -60.23 -32.42 46.62
C MET A 1 -59.03 -32.35 45.68
N MET A 2 -59.13 -32.84 44.43
CA MET A 2 -58.02 -32.83 43.45
C MET A 2 -57.60 -31.45 42.90
N ASP A 3 -58.48 -30.44 42.84
CA ASP A 3 -58.11 -29.12 42.30
C ASP A 3 -57.28 -28.25 43.25
N LEU A 4 -57.44 -28.44 44.58
CA LEU A 4 -56.68 -27.68 45.57
C LEU A 4 -55.19 -28.08 45.56
N ASP A 5 -54.91 -29.36 45.38
CA ASP A 5 -53.54 -29.91 45.38
C ASP A 5 -52.74 -29.45 44.14
N ASN A 6 -53.41 -29.26 42.99
CA ASN A 6 -52.77 -28.84 41.74
C ASN A 6 -52.42 -27.34 41.73
N VAL A 7 -53.24 -26.49 42.36
CA VAL A 7 -52.94 -25.07 42.57
C VAL A 7 -51.75 -24.92 43.53
N THR A 8 -51.76 -25.67 44.63
CA THR A 8 -50.70 -25.62 45.65
C THR A 8 -49.33 -26.07 45.09
N PHE A 9 -49.32 -27.10 44.25
CA PHE A 9 -48.10 -27.57 43.57
C PHE A 9 -47.53 -26.56 42.56
N ARG A 10 -48.41 -25.86 41.81
CA ARG A 10 -47.99 -24.81 40.87
C ARG A 10 -47.40 -23.59 41.59
N THR A 11 -47.98 -23.18 42.71
CA THR A 11 -47.43 -22.09 43.54
C THR A 11 -46.08 -22.47 44.14
N LEU A 12 -45.91 -23.69 44.66
CA LEU A 12 -44.62 -24.17 45.18
C LEU A 12 -43.52 -24.21 44.11
N SER A 13 -43.85 -24.63 42.88
CA SER A 13 -42.91 -24.64 41.75
C SER A 13 -42.55 -23.22 41.28
N GLN A 14 -43.51 -22.29 41.29
CA GLN A 14 -43.26 -20.87 40.98
C GLN A 14 -42.40 -20.21 42.05
N ASP A 15 -42.65 -20.45 43.33
CA ASP A 15 -41.86 -19.91 44.44
C ASP A 15 -40.41 -20.40 44.40
N GLN A 16 -40.18 -21.68 44.08
CA GLN A 16 -38.84 -22.23 43.88
C GLN A 16 -38.11 -21.58 42.68
N THR A 17 -38.85 -21.27 41.61
CA THR A 17 -38.28 -20.61 40.42
C THR A 17 -37.92 -19.15 40.71
N ILE A 18 -38.79 -18.43 41.43
CA ILE A 18 -38.55 -17.05 41.86
C ILE A 18 -37.35 -16.99 42.83
N GLN A 19 -37.25 -17.94 43.74
CA GLN A 19 -36.14 -18.00 44.70
C GLN A 19 -34.80 -18.26 44.00
N LYS A 20 -34.78 -19.14 43.00
CA LYS A 20 -33.59 -19.39 42.17
C LYS A 20 -33.19 -18.16 41.35
N GLN A 21 -34.16 -17.47 40.74
CA GLN A 21 -33.89 -16.22 40.02
C GLN A 21 -33.36 -15.12 40.93
N ALA A 22 -33.86 -15.04 42.18
CA ALA A 22 -33.36 -14.08 43.16
C ALA A 22 -31.90 -14.36 43.56
N GLU A 23 -31.51 -15.64 43.70
CA GLU A 23 -30.12 -16.03 43.94
C GLU A 23 -29.21 -15.72 42.75
N ASP A 24 -29.66 -15.95 41.52
CA ASP A 24 -28.91 -15.64 40.31
C ASP A 24 -28.66 -14.12 40.17
N ILE A 25 -29.66 -13.30 40.43
CA ILE A 25 -29.52 -11.82 40.42
C ILE A 25 -28.53 -11.37 41.50
N LYS A 26 -28.58 -11.98 42.70
CA LYS A 26 -27.64 -11.67 43.78
C LYS A 26 -26.20 -12.05 43.40
N ASN A 27 -26.02 -13.18 42.73
CA ASN A 27 -24.72 -13.61 42.23
C ASN A 27 -24.17 -12.67 41.15
N ILE A 28 -25.01 -12.27 40.18
CA ILE A 28 -24.63 -11.30 39.13
C ILE A 28 -24.25 -9.96 39.74
N SER A 29 -25.04 -9.45 40.69
CA SER A 29 -24.74 -8.20 41.41
C SER A 29 -23.41 -8.28 42.16
N SER A 30 -23.13 -9.40 42.83
CA SER A 30 -21.84 -9.62 43.52
C SER A 30 -20.64 -9.67 42.58
N ARG A 31 -20.83 -10.15 41.35
CA ARG A 31 -19.79 -10.24 40.33
C ARG A 31 -19.53 -8.86 39.72
N TYR A 32 -20.59 -8.12 39.43
CA TYR A 32 -20.51 -6.74 38.97
C TYR A 32 -19.75 -5.83 39.94
N GLU A 33 -20.02 -5.93 41.26
CA GLU A 33 -19.30 -5.14 42.26
C GLU A 33 -17.81 -5.52 42.38
N ARG A 34 -17.46 -6.79 42.16
CA ARG A 34 -16.05 -7.22 42.09
C ARG A 34 -15.35 -6.67 40.85
N ASP A 35 -15.97 -6.79 39.69
CA ASP A 35 -15.40 -6.32 38.43
C ASP A 35 -15.27 -4.79 38.44
N LYS A 36 -16.24 -4.07 38.99
CA LYS A 36 -16.18 -2.61 39.17
C LYS A 36 -14.98 -2.17 40.01
N LYS A 37 -14.69 -2.87 41.11
CA LYS A 37 -13.50 -2.61 41.93
C LYS A 37 -12.21 -2.91 41.18
N TYR A 38 -12.17 -4.02 40.44
CA TYR A 38 -11.02 -4.38 39.62
C TYR A 38 -10.73 -3.33 38.54
N TRP A 39 -11.75 -2.89 37.80
CA TRP A 39 -11.62 -1.85 36.78
C TRP A 39 -11.22 -0.50 37.36
N ALA A 40 -11.70 -0.13 38.55
CA ALA A 40 -11.27 1.10 39.22
C ALA A 40 -9.76 1.10 39.54
N ILE A 41 -9.23 -0.03 40.00
CA ILE A 41 -7.80 -0.19 40.27
C ILE A 41 -6.99 -0.12 38.97
N ALA A 42 -7.44 -0.82 37.92
CA ALA A 42 -6.76 -0.82 36.62
C ALA A 42 -6.72 0.58 35.98
N VAL A 43 -7.79 1.36 36.10
CA VAL A 43 -7.83 2.75 35.61
C VAL A 43 -6.85 3.63 36.38
N ASN A 44 -6.75 3.48 37.70
CA ASN A 44 -5.79 4.23 38.50
C ASN A 44 -4.33 3.88 38.15
N ASP A 45 -4.01 2.59 37.98
CA ASP A 45 -2.67 2.13 37.56
C ASP A 45 -2.30 2.68 36.17
N LEU A 46 -3.25 2.73 35.23
CA LEU A 46 -3.05 3.33 33.91
C LEU A 46 -2.84 4.85 34.00
N GLN A 47 -3.58 5.56 34.86
CA GLN A 47 -3.39 6.99 35.08
C GLN A 47 -2.00 7.29 35.64
N GLU A 48 -1.52 6.47 36.57
CA GLU A 48 -0.19 6.62 37.16
C GLU A 48 0.93 6.35 36.13
N LYS A 49 0.77 5.31 35.30
CA LYS A 49 1.71 5.03 34.18
C LYS A 49 1.74 6.14 33.14
N ILE A 50 0.58 6.74 32.80
CA ILE A 50 0.53 7.88 31.88
C ILE A 50 1.27 9.08 32.47
N LYS A 51 1.13 9.32 33.79
CA LYS A 51 1.82 10.41 34.48
C LYS A 51 3.34 10.22 34.45
N LEU A 52 3.82 9.02 34.78
CA LEU A 52 5.26 8.68 34.71
C LEU A 52 5.81 8.85 33.30
N MET A 53 5.10 8.34 32.29
CA MET A 53 5.51 8.46 30.89
C MET A 53 5.55 9.93 30.43
N HIS A 54 4.68 10.79 30.96
CA HIS A 54 4.70 12.22 30.68
C HIS A 54 5.90 12.94 31.31
N GLU A 55 6.27 12.55 32.54
CA GLU A 55 7.45 13.06 33.23
C GLU A 55 8.75 12.64 32.52
N GLU A 56 8.85 11.37 32.09
CA GLU A 56 9.98 10.88 31.27
C GLU A 56 10.07 11.61 29.93
N HIS A 57 8.93 11.85 29.27
CA HIS A 57 8.90 12.61 28.01
C HIS A 57 9.42 14.04 28.20
N LEU A 58 9.04 14.71 29.29
CA LEU A 58 9.50 16.04 29.64
C LEU A 58 11.00 16.08 29.99
N HIS A 59 11.52 15.02 30.62
CA HIS A 59 12.94 14.87 30.92
C HIS A 59 13.77 14.71 29.65
N LEU A 60 13.41 13.74 28.81
CA LEU A 60 14.07 13.49 27.52
C LEU A 60 14.00 14.72 26.59
N SER A 61 12.89 15.46 26.64
CA SER A 61 12.74 16.71 25.87
C SER A 61 13.70 17.80 26.35
N ARG A 62 14.02 17.87 27.65
CA ARG A 62 14.98 18.83 28.20
C ARG A 62 16.42 18.44 27.85
N GLU A 63 16.78 17.18 28.02
CA GLU A 63 18.10 16.66 27.64
C GLU A 63 18.37 16.86 26.14
N ALA A 64 17.36 16.69 25.29
CA ALA A 64 17.48 16.95 23.86
C ALA A 64 17.70 18.43 23.52
N HIS A 65 17.19 19.37 24.34
CA HIS A 65 17.46 20.81 24.16
C HIS A 65 18.86 21.19 24.64
N GLU A 66 19.31 20.65 25.79
CA GLU A 66 20.68 20.89 26.30
C GLU A 66 21.75 20.34 25.35
N CYS A 67 21.51 19.19 24.72
CA CYS A 67 22.38 18.65 23.67
C CYS A 67 22.40 19.51 22.40
N ALA A 68 21.33 20.22 22.08
CA ALA A 68 21.25 21.08 20.90
C ALA A 68 22.03 22.39 21.09
N ASP A 69 22.04 22.94 22.30
CA ASP A 69 22.78 24.16 22.66
C ASP A 69 24.30 23.93 22.83
N SER A 70 24.73 22.66 22.88
CA SER A 70 26.14 22.27 23.05
C SER A 70 26.90 22.07 21.73
N ILE A 71 26.27 22.28 20.57
CA ILE A 71 26.89 22.11 19.25
C ILE A 71 27.54 23.44 18.82
N PRO A 72 28.87 23.52 18.60
CA PRO A 72 29.53 24.76 18.19
C PRO A 72 29.10 25.17 16.77
N ASP A 73 28.86 26.47 16.58
CA ASP A 73 28.59 27.09 15.28
C ASP A 73 29.75 26.82 14.30
N CYS A 74 29.48 26.08 13.22
CA CYS A 74 30.38 26.05 12.06
C CYS A 74 30.18 27.32 11.25
N GLU A 75 31.19 28.20 11.28
CA GLU A 75 31.29 29.40 10.46
C GLU A 75 31.22 29.06 8.97
N CYS A 76 30.21 29.60 8.29
CA CYS A 76 30.27 29.87 6.86
C CYS A 76 29.67 31.26 6.64
N GLU A 77 30.56 32.25 6.60
CA GLU A 77 30.25 33.59 6.10
C GLU A 77 29.90 33.50 4.61
N ASP A 78 28.63 33.68 4.28
CA ASP A 78 28.15 34.51 3.15
C ASP A 78 26.65 34.31 2.91
N LEU A 79 25.84 35.11 3.60
CA LEU A 79 24.69 35.88 3.11
C LEU A 79 23.86 36.35 4.32
N LYS A 80 24.05 37.61 4.70
CA LYS A 80 23.24 38.28 5.72
C LYS A 80 21.94 38.80 5.10
N VAL A 81 20.83 38.40 5.75
CA VAL A 81 19.53 39.08 5.87
C VAL A 81 18.51 38.87 4.73
N SER A 82 17.69 37.81 4.85
CA SER A 82 16.22 37.93 5.00
C SER A 82 15.48 36.57 5.07
N THR A 83 15.86 35.60 5.91
CA THR A 83 15.12 34.29 5.89
C THR A 83 15.27 33.47 7.17
N THR A 84 15.07 34.08 8.34
CA THR A 84 15.05 33.35 9.63
C THR A 84 13.71 32.66 9.94
N LYS A 85 12.62 32.97 9.22
CA LYS A 85 11.34 32.22 9.35
C LYS A 85 11.22 31.03 8.40
N SER A 86 11.87 31.05 7.23
CA SER A 86 11.82 29.93 6.27
C SER A 86 12.75 28.79 6.68
N LYS A 87 14.00 29.09 7.08
CA LYS A 87 14.99 28.08 7.48
C LYS A 87 14.61 27.34 8.77
N LEU A 88 13.98 28.01 9.73
CA LEU A 88 13.42 27.36 10.92
C LEU A 88 12.17 26.53 10.60
N ARG A 89 11.32 26.96 9.65
CA ARG A 89 10.23 26.13 9.12
C ARG A 89 10.75 24.92 8.34
N GLU A 90 11.84 25.05 7.60
CA GLU A 90 12.49 23.94 6.87
C GLU A 90 13.13 22.94 7.83
N LYS A 91 13.92 23.40 8.82
CA LYS A 91 14.51 22.50 9.83
C LYS A 91 13.46 21.81 10.71
N SER A 92 12.40 22.52 11.11
CA SER A 92 11.30 21.90 11.87
C SER A 92 10.41 21.00 11.00
N SER A 93 10.27 21.27 9.70
CA SER A 93 9.64 20.36 8.74
C SER A 93 10.50 19.12 8.50
N LEU A 94 11.83 19.25 8.44
CA LEU A 94 12.79 18.15 8.32
C LEU A 94 12.83 17.27 9.58
N MET A 95 12.71 17.87 10.77
CA MET A 95 12.53 17.14 12.03
C MET A 95 11.17 16.44 12.11
N ARG A 96 10.08 17.05 11.60
CA ARG A 96 8.78 16.38 11.39
C ARG A 96 8.89 15.25 10.36
N PHE A 97 9.71 15.43 9.33
CA PHE A 97 10.00 14.47 8.27
C PHE A 97 10.76 13.26 8.81
N ARG A 98 11.69 13.46 9.74
CA ARG A 98 12.38 12.38 10.49
C ARG A 98 11.44 11.58 11.40
N ARG A 99 10.34 12.19 11.88
CA ARG A 99 9.26 11.51 12.63
C ARG A 99 8.23 10.79 11.74
N LEU A 100 8.18 11.05 10.43
CA LEU A 100 7.33 10.35 9.47
C LEU A 100 7.89 8.97 9.08
N LYS A 101 8.39 8.19 10.05
CA LYS A 101 8.95 6.84 9.79
C LYS A 101 7.91 5.76 9.45
N ALA A 102 6.61 6.06 9.55
CA ALA A 102 5.51 5.36 8.88
C ALA A 102 4.23 6.15 9.15
N CYS A 103 3.86 7.09 8.28
CA CYS A 103 2.57 7.76 8.43
C CYS A 103 1.51 6.91 7.75
N VAL A 104 0.90 6.04 8.56
CA VAL A 104 -0.29 5.30 8.18
C VAL A 104 -1.48 6.27 8.22
N ILE A 105 -2.01 6.64 7.07
CA ILE A 105 -3.25 7.42 7.00
C ILE A 105 -4.36 6.45 6.57
N PHE A 106 -4.99 5.79 7.54
CA PHE A 106 -6.20 4.99 7.31
C PHE A 106 -7.40 5.91 7.05
N LEU A 107 -8.03 5.78 5.89
CA LEU A 107 -9.39 6.24 5.65
C LEU A 107 -10.15 5.15 4.89
N PRO A 108 -11.49 5.05 5.06
CA PRO A 108 -12.35 4.07 4.40
C PRO A 108 -12.60 4.45 2.93
N ARG A 109 -11.54 4.84 2.20
CA ARG A 109 -11.61 5.19 0.79
C ARG A 109 -11.10 4.02 -0.04
N ASN A 110 -11.67 3.89 -1.25
CA ASN A 110 -11.24 2.93 -2.25
C ASN A 110 -9.78 3.12 -2.67
N ILE A 111 -9.20 4.31 -2.44
CA ILE A 111 -7.78 4.57 -2.64
C ILE A 111 -7.07 4.79 -1.30
N ARG A 112 -6.01 4.02 -1.04
CA ARG A 112 -5.13 4.14 0.13
C ARG A 112 -3.74 4.55 -0.31
N VAL A 113 -3.09 5.42 0.47
CA VAL A 113 -1.76 5.93 0.18
C VAL A 113 -0.88 5.78 1.41
N PHE A 114 0.25 5.09 1.26
CA PHE A 114 1.24 4.86 2.32
C PHE A 114 2.54 5.51 1.92
N CYS A 115 3.05 6.40 2.78
CA CYS A 115 4.34 7.03 2.56
C CYS A 115 5.42 6.34 3.38
N ARG A 116 6.54 5.99 2.73
CA ARG A 116 7.67 5.31 3.31
C ARG A 116 8.96 6.03 2.97
N CYS A 117 9.75 6.31 3.99
CA CYS A 117 11.11 6.80 3.85
C CYS A 117 12.08 5.62 3.88
N ARG A 118 12.96 5.52 2.88
CA ARG A 118 14.01 4.50 2.90
C ARG A 118 15.00 4.79 4.03
N PRO A 119 15.70 3.77 4.54
CA PRO A 119 16.87 3.97 5.37
C PRO A 119 17.94 4.82 4.67
N LEU A 120 18.74 5.51 5.48
CA LEU A 120 19.98 6.16 5.03
C LEU A 120 20.95 5.09 4.49
N SER A 121 21.63 5.38 3.38
CA SER A 121 22.70 4.54 2.84
C SER A 121 23.91 4.56 3.78
N LYS A 122 24.88 3.65 3.58
CA LYS A 122 26.11 3.66 4.38
C LYS A 122 26.89 4.98 4.25
N GLU A 123 26.82 5.65 3.09
CA GLU A 123 27.42 6.98 2.92
C GLU A 123 26.65 8.08 3.67
N GLU A 124 25.32 7.93 3.82
CA GLU A 124 24.43 8.87 4.50
C GLU A 124 24.32 8.61 6.03
N MET A 125 24.74 7.42 6.49
CA MET A 125 24.66 6.96 7.89
C MET A 125 25.71 7.57 8.82
N ALA A 126 26.61 8.44 8.33
CA ALA A 126 27.59 9.13 9.17
C ALA A 126 26.96 9.99 10.29
N VAL A 127 25.62 10.17 10.31
CA VAL A 127 24.88 10.99 11.29
C VAL A 127 23.56 10.35 11.77
N GLY A 128 23.42 9.01 11.82
CA GLY A 128 22.16 8.46 12.37
C GLY A 128 22.01 6.94 12.53
N GLU A 129 21.17 6.58 13.52
CA GLU A 129 20.85 5.22 13.99
C GLU A 129 20.28 4.24 12.94
N ALA A 130 20.33 2.95 13.31
CA ALA A 130 20.01 1.78 12.49
C ALA A 130 18.60 1.75 11.85
N PRO A 131 18.46 1.10 10.67
CA PRO A 131 17.18 0.96 9.99
C PRO A 131 16.17 0.10 10.77
N LEU A 132 14.96 0.63 10.97
CA LEU A 132 13.81 -0.17 11.43
C LEU A 132 13.28 -1.00 10.25
N LYS A 133 13.25 -2.33 10.40
CA LYS A 133 12.58 -3.23 9.44
C LYS A 133 11.07 -3.09 9.60
N VAL A 134 10.45 -2.23 8.80
CA VAL A 134 8.99 -2.16 8.67
C VAL A 134 8.54 -3.18 7.62
N ASP A 135 7.63 -4.09 8.00
CA ASP A 135 7.02 -5.07 7.09
C ASP A 135 5.96 -4.37 6.21
N VAL A 136 6.28 -4.20 4.93
CA VAL A 136 5.42 -3.50 3.96
C VAL A 136 4.18 -4.31 3.61
N PHE A 137 4.23 -5.62 3.83
CA PHE A 137 3.15 -6.49 3.38
C PHE A 137 1.89 -6.37 4.23
N VAL A 138 2.04 -5.98 5.50
CA VAL A 138 0.90 -5.77 6.42
C VAL A 138 -0.12 -4.80 5.83
N ASP A 139 0.36 -3.74 5.16
CA ASP A 139 -0.49 -2.72 4.56
C ASP A 139 -1.18 -3.20 3.27
N ALA A 140 -0.55 -4.13 2.53
CA ALA A 140 -1.08 -4.72 1.30
C ALA A 140 -2.02 -5.90 1.55
N SER A 141 -1.90 -6.58 2.69
CA SER A 141 -2.63 -7.80 3.01
C SER A 141 -4.17 -7.71 2.83
N PRO A 142 -4.86 -6.63 3.26
CA PRO A 142 -6.32 -6.52 3.07
C PRO A 142 -6.76 -6.48 1.60
N MET A 143 -5.85 -6.11 0.69
CA MET A 143 -6.14 -6.07 -0.75
C MET A 143 -6.27 -7.47 -1.34
N VAL A 144 -5.57 -8.47 -0.77
CA VAL A 144 -5.62 -9.87 -1.23
C VAL A 144 -7.04 -10.43 -1.10
N VAL A 145 -7.67 -10.18 0.05
CA VAL A 145 -9.06 -10.60 0.31
C VAL A 145 -10.00 -9.97 -0.71
N SER A 146 -9.81 -8.68 -1.02
CA SER A 146 -10.66 -7.99 -1.98
C SER A 146 -10.60 -8.60 -3.38
N VAL A 147 -9.42 -9.05 -3.82
CA VAL A 147 -9.25 -9.73 -5.11
C VAL A 147 -9.99 -11.08 -5.12
N LEU A 148 -9.87 -11.86 -4.05
CA LEU A 148 -10.54 -13.15 -3.92
C LEU A 148 -12.07 -13.02 -3.88
N ASP A 149 -12.57 -11.90 -3.35
CA ASP A 149 -13.99 -11.56 -3.30
C ASP A 149 -14.53 -10.98 -4.63
N GLY A 150 -13.67 -10.84 -5.66
CA GLY A 150 -14.09 -10.44 -7.01
C GLY A 150 -13.82 -8.97 -7.37
N TYR A 151 -13.21 -8.17 -6.49
CA TYR A 151 -12.90 -6.77 -6.79
C TYR A 151 -11.59 -6.62 -7.57
N ASN A 152 -11.56 -5.67 -8.51
CA ASN A 152 -10.31 -5.26 -9.14
C ASN A 152 -9.44 -4.47 -8.15
N VAL A 153 -8.14 -4.73 -8.18
CA VAL A 153 -7.17 -4.11 -7.28
C VAL A 153 -5.94 -3.64 -8.04
N CYS A 154 -5.42 -2.48 -7.66
CA CYS A 154 -4.13 -1.99 -8.15
C CYS A 154 -3.25 -1.58 -6.97
N ILE A 155 -2.07 -2.19 -6.85
CA ILE A 155 -1.05 -1.81 -5.89
C ILE A 155 0.15 -1.30 -6.68
N PHE A 156 0.61 -0.08 -6.41
CA PHE A 156 1.76 0.46 -7.12
C PHE A 156 2.72 1.22 -6.22
N ALA A 157 4.01 1.14 -6.54
CA ALA A 157 5.06 1.92 -5.91
C ALA A 157 5.46 3.12 -6.78
N TYR A 158 5.55 4.30 -6.18
CA TYR A 158 5.87 5.58 -6.83
C TYR A 158 6.92 6.34 -6.01
N GLY A 159 7.81 7.07 -6.70
CA GLY A 159 8.87 7.86 -6.09
C GLY A 159 10.08 7.97 -7.01
N GLN A 160 11.06 8.80 -6.64
CA GLN A 160 12.28 8.94 -7.45
C GLN A 160 13.10 7.64 -7.47
N THR A 161 14.01 7.52 -8.43
CA THR A 161 14.99 6.43 -8.49
C THR A 161 15.83 6.36 -7.22
N GLY A 162 16.12 5.14 -6.76
CA GLY A 162 16.90 4.92 -5.53
C GLY A 162 16.10 4.99 -4.23
N THR A 163 14.81 5.32 -4.24
CA THR A 163 13.97 5.36 -3.01
C THR A 163 13.46 4.00 -2.53
N GLY A 164 13.69 2.93 -3.28
CA GLY A 164 13.30 1.57 -2.86
C GLY A 164 11.93 1.10 -3.36
N LYS A 165 11.48 1.56 -4.53
CA LYS A 165 10.28 1.06 -5.23
C LYS A 165 10.39 -0.44 -5.54
N THR A 166 11.38 -0.83 -6.33
CA THR A 166 11.67 -2.23 -6.69
C THR A 166 11.95 -3.09 -5.46
N PHE A 167 12.68 -2.57 -4.46
CA PHE A 167 12.89 -3.28 -3.20
C PHE A 167 11.57 -3.52 -2.43
N THR A 168 10.60 -2.61 -2.52
CA THR A 168 9.30 -2.79 -1.90
C THR A 168 8.44 -3.79 -2.68
N MET A 169 8.39 -3.68 -4.01
CA MET A 169 7.55 -4.54 -4.85
C MET A 169 8.14 -5.93 -5.03
N GLU A 170 9.38 -6.06 -5.48
CA GLU A 170 10.04 -7.34 -5.74
C GLU A 170 10.79 -7.86 -4.50
N GLY A 171 11.56 -6.97 -3.86
CA GLY A 171 12.44 -7.31 -2.73
C GLY A 171 13.67 -8.13 -3.14
N THR A 172 14.30 -8.77 -2.18
CA THR A 172 15.44 -9.67 -2.40
C THR A 172 15.04 -11.13 -2.12
N GLU A 173 15.93 -12.08 -2.40
CA GLU A 173 15.66 -13.49 -2.09
C GLU A 173 15.44 -13.74 -0.60
N GLN A 174 16.19 -13.04 0.25
CA GLN A 174 16.11 -13.14 1.71
C GLN A 174 14.99 -12.26 2.28
N ASN A 175 14.57 -11.22 1.56
CA ASN A 175 13.50 -10.33 1.97
C ASN A 175 12.53 -10.07 0.82
N ARG A 176 11.60 -11.01 0.65
CA ARG A 176 10.58 -10.97 -0.40
C ARG A 176 9.69 -9.73 -0.26
N GLY A 177 9.47 -9.04 -1.38
CA GLY A 177 8.61 -7.86 -1.45
C GLY A 177 7.12 -8.19 -1.58
N VAL A 178 6.33 -7.15 -1.87
CA VAL A 178 4.87 -7.21 -2.00
C VAL A 178 4.42 -8.21 -3.08
N ASN A 179 5.12 -8.32 -4.20
CA ASN A 179 4.77 -9.22 -5.32
C ASN A 179 4.65 -10.68 -4.88
N TYR A 180 5.72 -11.20 -4.27
CA TYR A 180 5.76 -12.59 -3.82
C TYR A 180 4.81 -12.83 -2.65
N ARG A 181 4.83 -11.96 -1.64
CA ARG A 181 4.01 -12.11 -0.43
C ARG A 181 2.51 -12.03 -0.71
N THR A 182 2.11 -11.19 -1.67
CA THR A 182 0.71 -11.08 -2.12
C THR A 182 0.24 -12.40 -2.73
N LEU A 183 1.01 -12.98 -3.64
CA LEU A 183 0.68 -14.27 -4.23
C LEU A 183 0.72 -15.39 -3.19
N GLN A 184 1.70 -15.39 -2.28
CA GLN A 184 1.76 -16.35 -1.18
C GLN A 184 0.47 -16.33 -0.35
N GLN A 185 0.06 -15.16 0.14
CA GLN A 185 -1.16 -15.03 0.93
C GLN A 185 -2.42 -15.38 0.12
N LEU A 186 -2.44 -15.06 -1.18
CA LEU A 186 -3.54 -15.42 -2.07
C LEU A 186 -3.73 -16.94 -2.12
N PHE A 187 -2.65 -17.71 -2.26
CA PHE A 187 -2.70 -19.17 -2.22
C PHE A 187 -3.05 -19.73 -0.84
N GLU A 188 -2.58 -19.10 0.25
CA GLU A 188 -2.93 -19.49 1.63
C GLU A 188 -4.44 -19.36 1.87
N ILE A 189 -5.02 -18.18 1.58
CA ILE A 189 -6.46 -17.94 1.75
C ILE A 189 -7.29 -18.78 0.77
N ALA A 190 -6.83 -18.96 -0.47
CA ALA A 190 -7.52 -19.81 -1.44
C ALA A 190 -7.62 -21.27 -0.95
N LYS A 191 -6.57 -21.77 -0.27
CA LYS A 191 -6.57 -23.10 0.35
C LYS A 191 -7.52 -23.16 1.54
N GLU A 192 -7.55 -22.15 2.40
CA GLU A 192 -8.47 -22.05 3.53
C GLU A 192 -9.94 -22.04 3.09
N ARG A 193 -10.25 -21.37 1.97
CA ARG A 193 -11.61 -21.27 1.40
C ARG A 193 -11.99 -22.40 0.45
N SER A 194 -11.16 -23.43 0.30
CA SER A 194 -11.32 -24.46 -0.75
C SER A 194 -12.60 -25.30 -0.64
N GLU A 195 -13.23 -25.38 0.52
CA GLU A 195 -14.52 -26.05 0.73
C GLU A 195 -15.70 -25.28 0.12
N THR A 196 -15.57 -23.96 -0.02
CA THR A 196 -16.66 -23.06 -0.45
C THR A 196 -16.38 -22.38 -1.80
N PHE A 197 -15.12 -22.25 -2.18
CA PHE A 197 -14.71 -21.63 -3.44
C PHE A 197 -13.62 -22.45 -4.14
N SER A 198 -13.69 -22.53 -5.47
CA SER A 198 -12.58 -22.96 -6.31
C SER A 198 -11.97 -21.75 -7.02
N TYR A 199 -10.64 -21.65 -7.02
CA TYR A 199 -9.91 -20.55 -7.65
C TYR A 199 -9.04 -21.04 -8.81
N SER A 200 -8.98 -20.26 -9.88
CA SER A 200 -8.01 -20.41 -10.98
C SER A 200 -7.22 -19.11 -11.12
N ILE A 201 -5.91 -19.21 -10.98
CA ILE A 201 -5.00 -18.06 -10.92
C ILE A 201 -4.06 -18.11 -12.12
N SER A 202 -4.00 -17.01 -12.86
CA SER A 202 -3.05 -16.80 -13.96
C SER A 202 -2.22 -15.55 -13.71
N VAL A 203 -0.94 -15.60 -14.06
CA VAL A 203 0.02 -14.52 -13.87
C VAL A 203 0.63 -14.12 -15.22
N SER A 204 0.71 -12.82 -15.47
CA SER A 204 1.41 -12.23 -16.60
C SER A 204 2.38 -11.17 -16.10
N VAL A 205 3.57 -11.09 -16.69
CA VAL A 205 4.57 -10.06 -16.37
C VAL A 205 4.81 -9.21 -17.61
N LEU A 206 4.54 -7.92 -17.48
CA LEU A 206 4.60 -6.95 -18.55
C LEU A 206 5.57 -5.83 -18.20
N GLU A 207 6.14 -5.24 -19.23
CA GLU A 207 6.94 -4.04 -19.11
C GLU A 207 6.40 -2.97 -20.05
N VAL A 208 6.22 -1.75 -19.54
CA VAL A 208 6.00 -0.57 -20.37
C VAL A 208 7.29 0.23 -20.41
N TYR A 209 7.94 0.19 -21.58
CA TYR A 209 9.16 0.93 -21.87
C TYR A 209 8.97 1.71 -23.17
N ASN A 210 9.30 2.99 -23.16
CA ASN A 210 9.21 3.86 -24.33
C ASN A 210 7.81 3.84 -25.01
N GLU A 211 6.73 3.81 -24.21
CA GLU A 211 5.33 3.69 -24.68
C GLU A 211 5.05 2.44 -25.56
N GLN A 212 5.83 1.39 -25.35
CA GLN A 212 5.62 0.06 -25.92
C GLN A 212 5.44 -0.97 -24.80
N ILE A 213 4.55 -1.92 -25.03
CA ILE A 213 4.29 -3.03 -24.11
C ILE A 213 5.17 -4.20 -24.55
N ARG A 214 5.97 -4.73 -23.63
CA ARG A 214 6.74 -5.97 -23.79
C ARG A 214 6.20 -7.02 -22.83
N ASP A 215 6.08 -8.24 -23.33
CA ASP A 215 5.79 -9.41 -22.50
C ASP A 215 7.11 -10.02 -22.02
N LEU A 216 7.29 -10.08 -20.70
CA LEU A 216 8.51 -10.59 -20.07
C LEU A 216 8.51 -12.11 -19.87
N LEU A 217 7.37 -12.77 -20.12
CA LEU A 217 7.25 -14.23 -20.06
C LEU A 217 7.29 -14.90 -21.44
N ALA A 218 7.27 -14.11 -22.52
CA ALA A 218 7.34 -14.63 -23.88
C ALA A 218 8.70 -15.29 -24.15
N THR A 219 8.70 -16.55 -24.56
CA THR A 219 9.90 -17.33 -24.91
C THR A 219 10.52 -16.93 -26.24
N SER A 220 9.78 -16.22 -27.10
CA SER A 220 10.28 -15.66 -28.34
C SER A 220 9.78 -14.23 -28.52
N PRO A 221 10.61 -13.31 -29.02
CA PRO A 221 10.17 -11.96 -29.32
C PRO A 221 9.11 -12.04 -30.43
N SER A 222 7.85 -11.80 -30.05
CA SER A 222 6.76 -11.62 -31.01
C SER A 222 7.11 -10.44 -31.92
N SER A 223 7.13 -10.67 -33.23
CA SER A 223 7.25 -9.59 -34.22
C SER A 223 6.02 -8.68 -34.24
N LYS A 224 4.91 -9.11 -33.63
CA LYS A 224 3.69 -8.31 -33.51
C LYS A 224 3.76 -7.43 -32.28
N ARG A 225 3.56 -6.13 -32.49
CA ARG A 225 3.40 -5.13 -31.43
C ARG A 225 2.18 -5.47 -30.58
N LEU A 226 2.37 -5.52 -29.27
CA LEU A 226 1.29 -5.71 -28.31
C LEU A 226 0.47 -4.41 -28.19
N GLU A 227 -0.84 -4.52 -28.36
CA GLU A 227 -1.77 -3.40 -28.32
C GLU A 227 -2.91 -3.67 -27.35
N ILE A 228 -3.38 -2.61 -26.69
CA ILE A 228 -4.50 -2.68 -25.75
C ILE A 228 -5.79 -2.68 -26.55
N LYS A 229 -6.65 -3.67 -26.31
CA LYS A 229 -7.97 -3.80 -26.93
C LYS A 229 -9.06 -3.86 -25.86
N GLN A 230 -10.21 -3.30 -26.20
CA GLN A 230 -11.41 -3.41 -25.40
C GLN A 230 -12.10 -4.75 -25.72
N ALA A 231 -12.36 -5.56 -24.69
CA ALA A 231 -13.16 -6.77 -24.82
C ALA A 231 -14.65 -6.43 -24.92
N SER A 232 -15.47 -7.40 -25.35
CA SER A 232 -16.93 -7.27 -25.45
C SER A 232 -17.61 -6.93 -24.12
N GLU A 233 -16.99 -7.29 -23.00
CA GLU A 233 -17.44 -7.00 -21.63
C GLU A 233 -17.03 -5.61 -21.14
N GLY A 234 -16.43 -4.77 -22.00
CA GLY A 234 -15.95 -3.43 -21.64
C GLY A 234 -14.56 -3.39 -21.00
N CYS A 235 -14.04 -4.53 -20.52
CA CYS A 235 -12.70 -4.66 -19.93
C CYS A 235 -11.57 -4.52 -20.95
N HIS A 236 -10.48 -3.86 -20.57
CA HIS A 236 -9.28 -3.73 -21.40
C HIS A 236 -8.34 -4.92 -21.16
N HIS A 237 -7.80 -5.45 -22.27
CA HIS A 237 -6.81 -6.53 -22.24
C HIS A 237 -5.78 -6.32 -23.36
N VAL A 238 -4.66 -7.03 -23.26
CA VAL A 238 -3.62 -7.03 -24.28
C VAL A 238 -3.61 -8.41 -24.91
N PRO A 239 -4.23 -8.61 -26.10
CA PRO A 239 -4.22 -9.91 -26.75
C PRO A 239 -2.78 -10.33 -27.08
N GLY A 240 -2.47 -11.61 -26.86
CA GLY A 240 -1.16 -12.19 -27.18
C GLY A 240 -0.15 -12.13 -26.04
N ILE A 241 -0.52 -11.62 -24.85
CA ILE A 241 0.30 -11.79 -23.64
C ILE A 241 0.20 -13.21 -23.13
N VAL A 242 1.30 -13.71 -22.57
CA VAL A 242 1.35 -15.00 -21.89
C VAL A 242 0.63 -14.89 -20.53
N GLU A 243 -0.41 -15.69 -20.36
CA GLU A 243 -1.09 -15.91 -19.09
C GLU A 243 -0.61 -17.24 -18.49
N ALA A 244 0.44 -17.19 -17.68
CA ALA A 244 0.99 -18.39 -17.04
C ALA A 244 0.06 -18.83 -15.90
N LYS A 245 -0.58 -19.99 -16.06
CA LYS A 245 -1.33 -20.61 -14.97
C LYS A 245 -0.36 -21.06 -13.89
N VAL A 246 -0.70 -20.78 -12.64
CA VAL A 246 0.09 -21.15 -11.47
C VAL A 246 -0.78 -21.90 -10.48
N GLU A 247 -0.29 -23.04 -10.01
CA GLU A 247 -1.01 -23.92 -9.06
C GLU A 247 -0.41 -23.90 -7.66
N ASN A 248 0.84 -23.43 -7.54
CA ASN A 248 1.55 -23.38 -6.27
C ASN A 248 2.58 -22.23 -6.22
N ILE A 249 3.08 -21.97 -5.02
CA ILE A 249 4.02 -20.88 -4.77
C ILE A 249 5.39 -21.08 -5.44
N LYS A 250 5.77 -22.33 -5.77
CA LYS A 250 7.03 -22.60 -6.48
C LYS A 250 6.94 -22.14 -7.93
N GLU A 251 5.83 -22.43 -8.60
CA GLU A 251 5.56 -21.94 -9.96
C GLU A 251 5.46 -20.43 -10.01
N VAL A 252 4.80 -19.80 -9.03
CA VAL A 252 4.82 -18.34 -8.86
C VAL A 252 6.24 -17.82 -8.82
N TRP A 253 7.11 -18.42 -8.00
CA TRP A 253 8.50 -17.99 -7.89
C TRP A 253 9.24 -18.11 -9.23
N SER A 254 9.04 -19.21 -9.96
CA SER A 254 9.62 -19.40 -11.29
C SER A 254 9.15 -18.34 -12.29
N VAL A 255 7.87 -17.98 -12.30
CA VAL A 255 7.31 -16.94 -13.17
C VAL A 255 7.89 -15.56 -12.83
N LEU A 256 7.95 -15.21 -11.54
CA LEU A 256 8.54 -13.94 -11.09
C LEU A 256 10.03 -13.85 -11.45
N GLN A 257 10.78 -14.94 -11.29
CA GLN A 257 12.20 -14.99 -11.63
C GLN A 257 12.42 -14.90 -13.14
N ALA A 258 11.59 -15.57 -13.94
CA ALA A 258 11.63 -15.45 -15.40
C ALA A 258 11.40 -14.00 -15.85
N GLY A 259 10.36 -13.33 -15.31
CA GLY A 259 10.07 -11.93 -15.61
C GLY A 259 11.20 -10.99 -15.19
N SER A 260 11.77 -11.18 -13.99
CA SER A 260 12.91 -10.41 -13.49
C SER A 260 14.14 -10.57 -14.38
N ASN A 261 14.44 -11.79 -14.82
CA ASN A 261 15.58 -12.07 -15.69
C ASN A 261 15.39 -11.44 -17.07
N ALA A 262 14.19 -11.56 -17.65
CA ALA A 262 13.87 -10.94 -18.93
C ALA A 262 13.97 -9.41 -18.87
N ARG A 263 13.51 -8.79 -17.76
CA ARG A 263 13.69 -7.35 -17.49
C ARG A 263 15.17 -6.96 -17.48
N ALA A 264 16.00 -7.75 -16.80
CA ALA A 264 17.44 -7.49 -16.69
C ALA A 264 18.18 -7.63 -18.03
N ILE A 265 17.89 -8.67 -18.83
CA ILE A 265 18.54 -8.94 -20.13
C ILE A 265 18.26 -7.84 -21.15
N GLY A 266 17.12 -7.15 -21.04
CA GLY A 266 16.80 -5.97 -21.87
C GLY A 266 17.72 -4.75 -21.62
N SER A 267 18.73 -4.87 -20.76
CA SER A 267 19.60 -3.77 -20.33
C SER A 267 21.06 -4.19 -20.14
N ASN A 268 21.98 -3.32 -20.56
CA ASN A 268 23.41 -3.47 -20.23
C ASN A 268 23.72 -3.06 -18.76
N ASN A 269 22.73 -2.56 -18.01
CA ASN A 269 22.87 -2.07 -16.64
C ASN A 269 21.52 -2.17 -15.88
N VAL A 270 21.40 -3.16 -14.98
CA VAL A 270 20.15 -3.55 -14.29
C VAL A 270 19.58 -2.43 -13.41
N ASN A 271 20.43 -1.61 -12.79
CA ASN A 271 20.00 -0.50 -11.92
C ASN A 271 19.50 0.71 -12.72
N GLU A 272 19.96 0.87 -13.96
CA GLU A 272 19.58 2.00 -14.82
C GLU A 272 18.28 1.70 -15.57
N HIS A 273 17.99 0.45 -15.88
CA HIS A 273 16.80 0.08 -16.64
C HIS A 273 15.51 0.03 -15.81
N SER A 274 15.57 -0.47 -14.57
CA SER A 274 14.42 -0.43 -13.63
C SER A 274 13.98 1.00 -13.30
N SER A 275 14.90 1.97 -13.37
CA SER A 275 14.58 3.40 -13.23
C SER A 275 13.83 3.99 -14.44
N ARG A 276 13.85 3.29 -15.58
CA ARG A 276 13.43 3.79 -16.89
C ARG A 276 12.30 2.98 -17.53
N SER A 277 11.79 1.94 -16.87
CA SER A 277 10.63 1.20 -17.34
C SER A 277 9.68 0.85 -16.21
N HIS A 278 8.38 0.78 -16.52
CA HIS A 278 7.37 0.34 -15.57
C HIS A 278 7.22 -1.17 -15.69
N CYS A 279 7.35 -1.89 -14.57
CA CYS A 279 7.07 -3.31 -14.51
C CYS A 279 5.69 -3.52 -13.93
N LEU A 280 4.85 -4.27 -14.64
CA LEU A 280 3.48 -4.58 -14.25
C LEU A 280 3.32 -6.08 -14.16
N LEU A 281 3.00 -6.55 -12.96
CA LEU A 281 2.58 -7.92 -12.70
C LEU A 281 1.06 -7.95 -12.66
N SER A 282 0.45 -8.69 -13.59
CA SER A 282 -1.00 -8.91 -13.66
C SER A 282 -1.34 -10.28 -13.10
N ILE A 283 -2.16 -10.33 -12.06
CA ILE A 283 -2.72 -11.56 -11.52
C ILE A 283 -4.22 -11.56 -11.83
N MET A 284 -4.65 -12.53 -12.63
CA MET A 284 -6.06 -12.76 -12.92
C MET A 284 -6.56 -13.89 -12.04
N VAL A 285 -7.60 -13.63 -11.27
CA VAL A 285 -8.25 -14.63 -10.41
C VAL A 285 -9.65 -14.86 -10.93
N ARG A 286 -9.96 -16.12 -11.21
CA ARG A 286 -11.33 -16.59 -11.47
C ARG A 286 -11.75 -17.39 -10.26
N SER A 287 -12.79 -16.97 -9.56
CA SER A 287 -13.37 -17.72 -8.46
C SER A 287 -14.72 -18.29 -8.88
N LYS A 288 -15.01 -19.48 -8.36
CA LYS A 288 -16.33 -20.11 -8.47
C LYS A 288 -16.77 -20.52 -7.09
N ASN A 289 -17.90 -19.97 -6.64
CA ASN A 289 -18.54 -20.35 -5.40
C ASN A 289 -19.23 -21.72 -5.60
N LEU A 290 -18.85 -22.68 -4.76
CA LEU A 290 -19.31 -24.07 -4.86
C LEU A 290 -20.72 -24.26 -4.28
N ILE A 291 -21.20 -23.30 -3.47
CA ILE A 291 -22.51 -23.34 -2.83
C ILE A 291 -23.60 -22.86 -3.80
N ASN A 292 -23.42 -21.67 -4.38
CA ASN A 292 -24.42 -21.04 -5.26
C ASN A 292 -24.08 -21.13 -6.76
N GLY A 293 -22.87 -21.60 -7.12
CA GLY A 293 -22.41 -21.72 -8.51
C GLY A 293 -21.95 -20.41 -9.16
N GLU A 294 -21.93 -19.29 -8.43
CA GLU A 294 -21.54 -17.98 -8.93
C GLU A 294 -20.07 -17.92 -9.31
N CYS A 295 -19.77 -17.35 -10.47
CA CYS A 295 -18.41 -17.17 -10.96
C CYS A 295 -18.05 -15.69 -10.95
N THR A 296 -16.94 -15.33 -10.31
CA THR A 296 -16.40 -13.96 -10.37
C THR A 296 -15.02 -13.97 -11.03
N LYS A 297 -14.65 -12.81 -11.56
CA LYS A 297 -13.36 -12.57 -12.22
C LYS A 297 -12.82 -11.24 -11.75
N SER A 298 -11.63 -11.26 -11.17
CA SER A 298 -10.94 -10.08 -10.69
C SER A 298 -9.53 -10.00 -11.27
N LYS A 299 -9.02 -8.76 -11.33
CA LYS A 299 -7.66 -8.45 -11.78
C LYS A 299 -6.93 -7.69 -10.68
N LEU A 300 -5.77 -8.20 -10.31
CA LEU A 300 -4.83 -7.54 -9.42
C LEU A 300 -3.61 -7.09 -10.22
N TRP A 301 -3.33 -5.79 -10.19
CA TRP A 301 -2.09 -5.21 -10.70
C TRP A 301 -1.13 -4.94 -9.56
N LEU A 302 0.10 -5.44 -9.67
CA LEU A 302 1.22 -5.05 -8.82
C LEU A 302 2.25 -4.34 -9.69
N VAL A 303 2.43 -3.04 -9.48
CA VAL A 303 3.18 -2.16 -10.40
C VAL A 303 4.38 -1.52 -9.71
N ASP A 304 5.55 -1.72 -10.31
CA ASP A 304 6.80 -1.00 -10.00
C ASP A 304 7.00 0.09 -11.05
N LEU A 305 6.69 1.34 -10.70
CA LEU A 305 6.80 2.46 -11.62
C LEU A 305 8.27 2.88 -11.81
N ALA A 306 8.55 3.49 -12.95
CA ALA A 306 9.81 4.17 -13.23
C ALA A 306 10.06 5.34 -12.25
N GLY A 307 11.28 5.89 -12.26
CA GLY A 307 11.65 7.07 -11.48
C GLY A 307 10.77 8.28 -11.80
N SER A 308 10.28 8.97 -10.75
CA SER A 308 9.48 10.19 -10.89
C SER A 308 10.28 11.48 -11.00
N GLU A 309 11.61 11.40 -10.92
CA GLU A 309 12.50 12.56 -10.94
C GLU A 309 12.43 13.34 -12.26
N ARG A 310 12.56 14.66 -12.17
CA ARG A 310 12.49 15.54 -13.34
C ARG A 310 13.82 15.57 -14.09
N LEU A 311 13.74 15.54 -15.42
CA LEU A 311 14.90 15.58 -16.33
C LEU A 311 15.64 16.91 -16.40
N ALA A 312 15.19 17.92 -15.66
CA ALA A 312 15.77 19.27 -15.69
C ALA A 312 17.24 19.32 -15.21
N LYS A 313 17.79 18.21 -14.73
CA LYS A 313 19.17 18.09 -14.21
C LYS A 313 20.13 17.28 -15.09
N THR A 314 19.72 16.79 -16.27
CA THR A 314 20.54 15.86 -17.04
C THR A 314 20.85 16.41 -18.45
N ASP A 315 22.14 16.70 -18.73
CA ASP A 315 22.69 17.10 -20.04
C ASP A 315 22.66 15.96 -21.07
N VAL A 316 21.48 15.38 -21.30
CA VAL A 316 21.32 14.18 -22.12
C VAL A 316 20.78 14.59 -23.50
N GLN A 317 21.53 14.31 -24.55
CA GLN A 317 21.16 14.60 -25.94
C GLN A 317 20.76 13.32 -26.71
N GLY A 318 20.00 13.48 -27.80
CA GLY A 318 19.68 12.40 -28.74
C GLY A 318 18.59 11.42 -28.27
N GLU A 319 18.75 10.14 -28.61
CA GLU A 319 17.76 9.08 -28.32
C GLU A 319 17.47 8.90 -26.82
N ARG A 320 18.47 9.12 -25.95
CA ARG A 320 18.29 9.05 -24.49
C ARG A 320 17.38 10.16 -23.96
N LEU A 321 17.33 11.32 -24.61
CA LEU A 321 16.38 12.39 -24.25
C LEU A 321 14.94 11.99 -24.61
N LYS A 322 14.73 11.36 -25.78
CA LYS A 322 13.42 10.86 -26.19
C LYS A 322 12.91 9.76 -25.26
N GLU A 323 13.79 8.84 -24.89
CA GLU A 323 13.50 7.78 -23.91
C GLU A 323 13.05 8.40 -22.58
N ALA A 324 13.85 9.33 -22.05
CA ALA A 324 13.56 10.04 -20.82
C ALA A 324 12.22 10.81 -20.87
N GLN A 325 11.94 11.47 -21.99
CA GLN A 325 10.66 12.15 -22.24
C GLN A 325 9.48 11.17 -22.22
N ASN A 326 9.63 10.00 -22.83
CA ASN A 326 8.56 8.99 -22.86
C ASN A 326 8.31 8.36 -21.48
N ILE A 327 9.35 8.19 -20.66
CA ILE A 327 9.21 7.77 -19.26
C ILE A 327 8.39 8.79 -18.48
N ASN A 328 8.78 10.07 -18.55
CA ASN A 328 8.05 11.13 -17.87
C ASN A 328 6.65 11.36 -18.42
N ARG A 329 6.41 11.10 -19.71
CA ARG A 329 5.08 11.16 -20.32
C ARG A 329 4.10 10.22 -19.62
N SER A 330 4.50 8.97 -19.36
CA SER A 330 3.63 8.00 -18.70
C SER A 330 3.25 8.39 -17.26
N LEU A 331 4.20 8.92 -16.48
CA LEU A 331 3.95 9.41 -15.12
C LEU A 331 3.17 10.73 -15.10
N SER A 332 3.39 11.60 -16.09
CA SER A 332 2.62 12.83 -16.26
C SER A 332 1.17 12.51 -16.60
N ALA A 333 0.95 11.59 -17.56
CA ALA A 333 -0.39 11.10 -17.90
C ALA A 333 -1.09 10.44 -16.70
N LEU A 334 -0.36 9.68 -15.87
CA LEU A 334 -0.89 9.15 -14.62
C LEU A 334 -1.31 10.29 -13.68
N GLY A 335 -0.49 11.33 -13.54
CA GLY A 335 -0.83 12.53 -12.77
C GLY A 335 -2.07 13.26 -13.30
N ASP A 336 -2.24 13.35 -14.62
CA ASP A 336 -3.40 13.96 -15.26
C ASP A 336 -4.67 13.14 -15.00
N VAL A 337 -4.59 11.81 -15.11
CA VAL A 337 -5.70 10.90 -14.79
C VAL A 337 -6.12 11.05 -13.33
N ILE A 338 -5.15 11.02 -12.41
CA ILE A 338 -5.40 11.19 -10.97
C ILE A 338 -6.04 12.55 -10.67
N SER A 339 -5.54 13.62 -11.31
CA SER A 339 -6.08 14.97 -11.16
C SER A 339 -7.52 15.07 -11.70
N ALA A 340 -7.78 14.48 -12.87
CA ALA A 340 -9.10 14.45 -13.47
C ALA A 340 -10.10 13.64 -12.60
N LEU A 341 -9.65 12.53 -12.02
CA LEU A 341 -10.45 11.72 -11.09
C LEU A 341 -10.76 12.48 -9.80
N ALA A 342 -9.76 13.15 -9.21
CA ALA A 342 -9.94 13.93 -7.98
C ALA A 342 -10.91 15.10 -8.20
N ASN A 343 -10.91 15.70 -9.39
CA ASN A 343 -11.80 16.81 -9.75
C ASN A 343 -13.16 16.35 -10.30
N LYS A 344 -13.47 15.04 -10.30
CA LYS A 344 -14.69 14.46 -10.87
C LYS A 344 -14.95 14.95 -12.32
N SER A 345 -13.88 15.10 -13.12
CA SER A 345 -13.97 15.54 -14.51
C SER A 345 -14.77 14.55 -15.37
N SER A 346 -15.58 15.07 -16.30
CA SER A 346 -16.39 14.23 -17.19
C SER A 346 -15.56 13.34 -18.12
N HIS A 347 -14.40 13.82 -18.54
CA HIS A 347 -13.47 13.07 -19.39
C HIS A 347 -12.17 12.80 -18.64
N ILE A 348 -11.85 11.51 -18.46
CA ILE A 348 -10.59 11.05 -17.85
C ILE A 348 -9.63 10.58 -18.96
N PRO A 349 -8.42 11.16 -19.08
CA PRO A 349 -7.53 10.94 -20.22
C PRO A 349 -6.69 9.66 -20.12
N TYR A 350 -7.32 8.51 -19.86
CA TYR A 350 -6.62 7.21 -19.72
C TYR A 350 -5.78 6.82 -20.94
N ARG A 351 -6.15 7.30 -22.13
CA ARG A 351 -5.48 6.97 -23.40
C ARG A 351 -4.17 7.74 -23.65
N ASN A 352 -3.81 8.70 -22.81
CA ASN A 352 -2.62 9.55 -23.01
C ASN A 352 -1.28 8.79 -22.86
N SER A 353 -1.31 7.64 -22.17
CA SER A 353 -0.19 6.70 -22.05
C SER A 353 -0.68 5.25 -22.07
N LYS A 354 0.18 4.32 -22.50
CA LYS A 354 -0.07 2.88 -22.36
C LYS A 354 -0.24 2.46 -20.90
N LEU A 355 0.50 3.05 -19.97
CA LEU A 355 0.40 2.75 -18.54
C LEU A 355 -1.01 3.04 -18.01
N THR A 356 -1.49 4.26 -18.22
CA THR A 356 -2.83 4.68 -17.75
C THR A 356 -3.96 3.93 -18.45
N HIS A 357 -3.76 3.52 -19.70
CA HIS A 357 -4.75 2.74 -20.44
C HIS A 357 -4.81 1.29 -19.95
N LEU A 358 -3.68 0.68 -19.54
CA LEU A 358 -3.67 -0.63 -18.90
C LEU A 358 -4.35 -0.62 -17.52
N LEU A 359 -4.14 0.45 -16.77
CA LEU A 359 -4.65 0.62 -15.40
C LEU A 359 -6.04 1.26 -15.34
N GLN A 360 -6.66 1.56 -16.50
CA GLN A 360 -7.96 2.23 -16.58
C GLN A 360 -9.02 1.51 -15.74
N ASP A 361 -9.09 0.17 -15.87
CA ASP A 361 -10.07 -0.66 -15.17
C ASP A 361 -9.78 -0.78 -13.67
N SER A 362 -8.67 -0.23 -13.17
CA SER A 362 -8.20 -0.41 -11.77
C SER A 362 -7.91 0.90 -11.03
N LEU A 363 -7.96 2.04 -11.73
CA LEU A 363 -7.88 3.39 -11.15
C LEU A 363 -9.24 4.09 -11.09
N GLY A 364 -10.29 3.50 -11.70
CA GLY A 364 -11.65 4.01 -11.68
C GLY A 364 -12.67 2.98 -11.18
N GLY A 365 -13.93 3.39 -11.08
CA GLY A 365 -15.06 2.51 -10.75
C GLY A 365 -15.09 2.10 -9.27
N ASP A 366 -15.35 0.82 -9.02
CA ASP A 366 -15.40 0.15 -7.71
C ASP A 366 -14.07 -0.53 -7.33
N SER A 367 -13.01 -0.25 -8.09
CA SER A 367 -11.68 -0.81 -7.87
C SER A 367 -11.03 -0.27 -6.60
N LYS A 368 -10.21 -1.10 -5.96
CA LYS A 368 -9.41 -0.70 -4.80
C LYS A 368 -7.98 -0.42 -5.21
N THR A 369 -7.45 0.72 -4.84
CA THR A 369 -6.10 1.13 -5.20
C THR A 369 -5.26 1.36 -3.94
N LEU A 370 -4.02 0.86 -3.95
CA LEU A 370 -3.03 1.06 -2.92
C LEU A 370 -1.77 1.67 -3.53
N MET A 371 -1.36 2.83 -3.05
CA MET A 371 -0.16 3.52 -3.50
C MET A 371 0.91 3.52 -2.40
N PHE A 372 2.07 2.97 -2.68
CA PHE A 372 3.28 3.15 -1.89
C PHE A 372 4.09 4.34 -2.43
N VAL A 373 4.25 5.38 -1.63
CA VAL A 373 5.07 6.57 -1.94
C VAL A 373 6.42 6.38 -1.27
N GLN A 374 7.46 6.12 -2.05
CA GLN A 374 8.83 5.96 -1.59
C GLN A 374 9.57 7.29 -1.68
N ILE A 375 10.10 7.75 -0.56
CA ILE A 375 10.84 9.02 -0.43
C ILE A 375 12.24 8.78 0.13
N SER A 376 13.14 9.72 -0.17
CA SER A 376 14.51 9.71 0.30
C SER A 376 14.63 10.55 1.57
N PRO A 377 15.42 10.13 2.57
CA PRO A 377 15.73 10.95 3.74
C PRO A 377 16.79 12.02 3.48
N SER A 378 17.43 12.01 2.30
CA SER A 378 18.53 12.92 1.96
C SER A 378 18.05 14.33 1.65
N ASP A 379 18.76 15.34 2.17
CA ASP A 379 18.49 16.75 1.88
C ASP A 379 18.66 17.09 0.39
N GLN A 380 19.52 16.35 -0.32
CA GLN A 380 19.74 16.52 -1.77
C GLN A 380 18.50 16.17 -2.60
N ASP A 381 17.63 15.31 -2.05
CA ASP A 381 16.42 14.78 -2.67
C ASP A 381 15.15 15.54 -2.24
N LEU A 382 15.28 16.64 -1.48
CA LEU A 382 14.14 17.35 -0.89
C LEU A 382 13.10 17.78 -1.94
N GLY A 383 13.54 18.28 -3.09
CA GLY A 383 12.63 18.75 -4.15
C GLY A 383 11.79 17.63 -4.77
N GLU A 384 12.38 16.46 -4.98
CA GLU A 384 11.70 15.29 -5.54
C GLU A 384 10.82 14.59 -4.51
N THR A 385 11.26 14.60 -3.25
CA THR A 385 10.48 14.19 -2.09
C THR A 385 9.20 15.02 -1.96
N LEU A 386 9.30 16.35 -2.02
CA LEU A 386 8.14 17.25 -1.98
C LEU A 386 7.21 17.00 -3.17
N SER A 387 7.76 16.79 -4.37
CA SER A 387 6.98 16.45 -5.56
C SER A 387 6.19 15.15 -5.37
N SER A 388 6.82 14.13 -4.79
CA SER A 388 6.20 12.83 -4.51
C SER A 388 5.09 12.92 -3.45
N LEU A 389 5.29 13.69 -2.38
CA LEU A 389 4.27 13.94 -1.37
C LEU A 389 3.09 14.77 -1.89
N ASN A 390 3.36 15.75 -2.74
CA ASN A 390 2.29 16.53 -3.39
C ASN A 390 1.47 15.64 -4.33
N PHE A 391 2.10 14.73 -5.06
CA PHE A 391 1.40 13.72 -5.85
C PHE A 391 0.52 12.82 -4.96
N ALA A 392 1.09 12.28 -3.87
CA ALA A 392 0.38 11.46 -2.90
C ALA A 392 -0.87 12.15 -2.32
N THR A 393 -0.75 13.45 -2.04
CA THR A 393 -1.85 14.28 -1.53
C THR A 393 -3.00 14.38 -2.55
N ARG A 394 -2.69 14.51 -3.85
CA ARG A 394 -3.73 14.51 -4.91
C ARG A 394 -4.41 13.15 -5.03
N VAL A 395 -3.64 12.06 -4.96
CA VAL A 395 -4.19 10.68 -5.01
C VAL A 395 -5.21 10.44 -3.89
N ARG A 396 -4.90 10.90 -2.68
CA ARG A 396 -5.80 10.80 -1.52
C ARG A 396 -7.14 11.54 -1.72
N GLY A 397 -7.14 12.59 -2.53
CA GLY A 397 -8.33 13.39 -2.83
C GLY A 397 -9.37 12.67 -3.68
N ILE A 398 -9.01 11.56 -4.35
CA ILE A 398 -9.94 10.82 -5.20
C ILE A 398 -10.96 10.05 -4.36
N GLU A 399 -12.23 10.17 -4.75
CA GLU A 399 -13.35 9.38 -4.26
C GLU A 399 -13.82 8.49 -5.41
N LEU A 400 -13.67 7.17 -5.25
CA LEU A 400 -14.16 6.18 -6.21
C LEU A 400 -15.43 5.53 -5.65
N GLY A 401 -16.47 5.33 -6.47
CA GLY A 401 -17.76 4.73 -6.09
C GLY A 401 -18.91 5.74 -6.00
N PRO A 402 -20.17 5.28 -6.06
CA PRO A 402 -21.33 6.14 -5.82
C PRO A 402 -21.31 6.64 -4.38
N GLU A 403 -21.58 7.94 -4.17
CA GLU A 403 -21.91 8.46 -2.85
C GLU A 403 -23.13 7.68 -2.35
N GLU A 404 -23.00 6.94 -1.24
CA GLU A 404 -24.18 6.45 -0.53
C GLU A 404 -25.00 7.69 -0.17
N ALA A 405 -26.12 7.86 -0.86
CA ALA A 405 -27.06 8.94 -0.59
C ALA A 405 -27.58 8.76 0.84
N SER A 406 -27.08 9.62 1.74
CA SER A 406 -27.54 9.75 3.12
C SER A 406 -28.96 10.30 3.21
#